data_AF-A0A7X3H7X7-F1
#
_entry.id   AF-A0A7X3H7X7-F1
#
_cell.length_a   1.000
_cell.length_b   1.000
_cell.length_c   1.000
_cell.angle_alpha   90.00
_cell.angle_beta   90.00
_cell.angle_gamma   90.00
#
_symmetry.space_group_name_H-M   'P 1'
#
loop_
_entity.id
_entity.type
_entity.pdbx_description
1 polymer ?
#
loop_
_entity_poly.entity_id
_entity_poly.type
_entity_poly.pdbx_seq_one_letter_code
_entity_poly.pdbx_strand_id
1 'polypeptide(L)'
;SGNDLLSGGEGNDLLYGGNGNDTLDGGAGDDTLEGGEGNDIYRFGKGDGQDILYDNGGNDVLSLGEGIDASDVWFKRTGNNLELSVLGSDDKVTISNWYASASNHVETIKTADGKTLLDSQVQNLVNAMAAFAPPTAGNSNLTPEQRAQLEVVIAANWH
;
A
#
# COMPACT_ATOMS: atom_id res chain seq x y z
N SER A 1 -17.02 -8.21 -16.06
CA SER A 1 -16.87 -7.05 -16.96
C SER A 1 -17.96 -6.06 -16.62
N GLY A 2 -17.58 -5.09 -15.83
CA GLY A 2 -18.45 -4.19 -15.10
C GLY A 2 -17.65 -3.56 -13.98
N ASN A 3 -18.21 -2.55 -13.33
CA ASN A 3 -17.60 -1.98 -12.14
C ASN A 3 -18.13 -2.79 -10.96
N ASP A 4 -17.25 -3.57 -10.34
CA ASP A 4 -17.60 -4.58 -9.35
C ASP A 4 -17.13 -4.16 -7.94
N LEU A 5 -17.85 -4.63 -6.92
CA LEU A 5 -17.45 -4.54 -5.52
C LEU A 5 -17.17 -5.95 -5.03
N LEU A 6 -15.90 -6.24 -4.73
CA LEU A 6 -15.43 -7.54 -4.29
C LEU A 6 -15.00 -7.45 -2.83
N SER A 7 -15.46 -8.40 -2.01
CA SER A 7 -15.09 -8.51 -0.60
C SER A 7 -14.80 -9.98 -0.25
N GLY A 8 -13.60 -10.25 0.27
CA GLY A 8 -13.17 -11.59 0.70
C GLY A 8 -13.71 -11.95 2.08
N GLY A 9 -13.50 -11.05 3.05
CA GLY A 9 -14.04 -11.17 4.39
C GLY A 9 -13.02 -11.70 5.38
N GLU A 10 -13.18 -12.94 5.85
CA GLU A 10 -12.21 -13.59 6.73
C GLU A 10 -11.57 -14.78 5.98
N GLY A 11 -10.26 -14.96 6.16
CA GLY A 11 -9.50 -16.03 5.53
C GLY A 11 -8.65 -15.52 4.38
N ASN A 12 -7.93 -16.41 3.72
CA ASN A 12 -7.04 -16.05 2.62
C ASN A 12 -7.80 -16.17 1.30
N ASP A 13 -8.10 -15.04 0.70
CA ASP A 13 -8.94 -14.89 -0.47
C ASP A 13 -8.15 -14.52 -1.73
N LEU A 14 -8.81 -14.76 -2.86
CA LEU A 14 -8.30 -14.43 -4.18
C LEU A 14 -9.40 -13.69 -4.94
N LEU A 15 -9.23 -12.39 -5.11
CA LEU A 15 -10.21 -11.51 -5.74
C LEU A 15 -9.69 -11.03 -7.11
N TYR A 16 -10.58 -11.10 -8.11
CA TYR A 16 -10.32 -10.68 -9.48
C TYR A 16 -11.39 -9.67 -9.92
N GLY A 17 -11.00 -8.42 -10.19
CA GLY A 17 -11.89 -7.38 -10.72
C GLY A 17 -12.15 -7.56 -12.22
N GLY A 18 -11.07 -7.68 -12.99
CA GLY A 18 -11.12 -8.00 -14.41
C GLY A 18 -11.17 -6.75 -15.28
N ASN A 19 -12.32 -6.39 -15.82
CA ASN A 19 -12.44 -5.18 -16.65
C ASN A 19 -13.52 -4.29 -16.05
N GLY A 20 -13.19 -3.02 -15.83
CA GLY A 20 -14.07 -2.04 -15.23
C GLY A 20 -13.36 -1.32 -14.09
N ASN A 21 -14.02 -0.35 -13.48
CA ASN A 21 -13.48 0.31 -12.29
C ASN A 21 -13.96 -0.44 -11.06
N ASP A 22 -13.10 -1.26 -10.50
CA ASP A 22 -13.44 -2.20 -9.47
C ASP A 22 -13.04 -1.69 -8.08
N THR A 23 -13.67 -2.26 -7.06
CA THR A 23 -13.28 -2.01 -5.68
C THR A 23 -13.09 -3.34 -4.97
N LEU A 24 -11.87 -3.60 -4.52
CA LEU A 24 -11.43 -4.86 -3.94
C LEU A 24 -11.09 -4.63 -2.46
N ASP A 25 -11.65 -5.48 -1.60
CA ASP A 25 -11.46 -5.47 -0.15
C ASP A 25 -11.19 -6.91 0.30
N GLY A 26 -9.93 -7.24 0.58
CA GLY A 26 -9.54 -8.59 1.02
C GLY A 26 -10.22 -8.94 2.34
N GLY A 27 -10.12 -8.02 3.30
CA GLY A 27 -10.58 -8.23 4.66
C GLY A 27 -9.45 -8.81 5.51
N ALA A 28 -9.79 -9.63 6.51
CA ALA A 28 -8.81 -10.23 7.40
C ALA A 28 -8.25 -11.52 6.77
N GLY A 29 -6.95 -11.57 6.48
CA GLY A 29 -6.38 -12.72 5.79
C GLY A 29 -4.96 -12.51 5.37
N ASP A 30 -4.45 -13.37 4.48
CA ASP A 30 -3.36 -12.98 3.60
C ASP A 30 -3.90 -13.12 2.18
N ASP A 31 -4.31 -12.01 1.58
CA ASP A 31 -5.12 -12.01 0.36
C ASP A 31 -4.32 -11.72 -0.90
N THR A 32 -4.86 -12.14 -2.04
CA THR A 32 -4.35 -11.77 -3.36
C THR A 32 -5.43 -11.04 -4.14
N LEU A 33 -5.18 -9.77 -4.48
CA LEU A 33 -6.13 -8.89 -5.14
C LEU A 33 -5.58 -8.51 -6.52
N GLU A 34 -6.33 -8.81 -7.57
CA GLU A 34 -6.00 -8.44 -8.95
C GLU A 34 -7.11 -7.51 -9.50
N GLY A 35 -6.80 -6.22 -9.63
CA GLY A 35 -7.75 -5.21 -10.12
C GLY A 35 -8.09 -5.45 -11.60
N GLY A 36 -7.07 -5.53 -12.44
CA GLY A 36 -7.22 -5.80 -13.86
C GLY A 36 -7.11 -4.53 -14.69
N GLU A 37 -7.99 -4.35 -15.69
CA GLU A 37 -8.08 -3.14 -16.49
C GLU A 37 -9.11 -2.18 -15.91
N GLY A 38 -8.72 -0.96 -15.59
CA GLY A 38 -9.67 0.00 -15.05
C GLY A 38 -9.02 1.14 -14.30
N ASN A 39 -9.82 1.84 -13.50
CA ASN A 39 -9.31 2.60 -12.37
C ASN A 39 -9.90 1.95 -11.11
N ASP A 40 -9.08 1.19 -10.41
CA ASP A 40 -9.46 0.31 -9.33
C ASP A 40 -9.16 0.93 -7.95
N ILE A 41 -9.86 0.42 -6.95
CA ILE A 41 -9.68 0.81 -5.55
C ILE A 41 -9.41 -0.46 -4.73
N TYR A 42 -8.20 -0.56 -4.19
CA TYR A 42 -7.84 -1.58 -3.20
C TYR A 42 -8.02 -0.98 -1.80
N ARG A 43 -8.82 -1.62 -0.95
CA ARG A 43 -8.97 -1.23 0.46
C ARG A 43 -8.04 -2.06 1.32
N PHE A 44 -7.43 -1.40 2.31
CA PHE A 44 -6.56 -2.05 3.27
C PHE A 44 -6.64 -1.37 4.64
N GLY A 45 -6.87 -2.14 5.69
CA GLY A 45 -7.06 -1.73 7.07
C GLY A 45 -6.10 -2.43 8.04
N LYS A 46 -6.25 -2.11 9.33
CA LYS A 46 -5.52 -2.81 10.39
C LYS A 46 -6.16 -4.15 10.68
N GLY A 47 -5.34 -5.19 10.81
CA GLY A 47 -5.79 -6.57 10.98
C GLY A 47 -6.11 -7.28 9.68
N ASP A 48 -5.88 -6.64 8.54
CA ASP A 48 -6.10 -7.22 7.22
C ASP A 48 -4.98 -8.21 6.84
N GLY A 49 -3.85 -8.21 7.58
CA GLY A 49 -2.76 -9.17 7.39
C GLY A 49 -1.83 -8.80 6.24
N GLN A 50 -1.39 -9.78 5.45
CA GLN A 50 -0.34 -9.59 4.44
C GLN A 50 -0.83 -9.80 3.01
N ASP A 51 -1.28 -8.72 2.40
CA ASP A 51 -1.89 -8.76 1.07
C ASP A 51 -0.89 -8.54 -0.07
N ILE A 52 -1.24 -9.10 -1.22
CA ILE A 52 -0.53 -8.91 -2.49
C ILE A 52 -1.48 -8.31 -3.51
N LEU A 53 -1.08 -7.17 -4.08
CA LEU A 53 -1.81 -6.50 -5.15
C LEU A 53 -1.11 -6.75 -6.49
N TYR A 54 -1.91 -7.11 -7.49
CA TYR A 54 -1.51 -7.19 -8.88
C TYR A 54 -2.31 -6.17 -9.68
N ASP A 55 -1.59 -5.23 -10.27
CA ASP A 55 -2.17 -4.18 -11.08
C ASP A 55 -1.76 -4.33 -12.55
N ASN A 56 -2.58 -3.82 -13.47
CA ASN A 56 -2.34 -3.85 -14.91
C ASN A 56 -2.70 -2.52 -15.60
N GLY A 57 -2.54 -1.42 -14.87
CA GLY A 57 -2.53 -0.06 -15.37
C GLY A 57 -3.90 0.59 -15.26
N GLY A 58 -3.88 1.89 -15.03
CA GLY A 58 -5.08 2.60 -14.66
C GLY A 58 -4.73 3.91 -14.00
N ASN A 59 -5.66 4.41 -13.19
CA ASN A 59 -5.39 5.40 -12.16
C ASN A 59 -5.94 4.85 -10.87
N ASP A 60 -5.17 3.95 -10.28
CA ASP A 60 -5.57 3.06 -9.22
C ASP A 60 -5.28 3.66 -7.85
N VAL A 61 -6.06 3.25 -6.86
CA VAL A 61 -6.00 3.80 -5.51
C VAL A 61 -5.85 2.68 -4.48
N LEU A 62 -4.78 2.75 -3.67
CA LEU A 62 -4.72 2.03 -2.40
C LEU A 62 -5.32 2.94 -1.32
N SER A 63 -6.52 2.61 -0.86
CA SER A 63 -7.25 3.33 0.18
C SER A 63 -7.00 2.70 1.55
N LEU A 64 -6.18 3.36 2.36
CA LEU A 64 -5.86 2.97 3.72
C LEU A 64 -7.01 3.33 4.67
N GLY A 65 -7.39 2.36 5.51
CA GLY A 65 -8.47 2.47 6.49
C GLY A 65 -8.12 3.38 7.67
N GLU A 66 -9.11 3.59 8.54
CA GLU A 66 -8.94 4.42 9.73
C GLU A 66 -7.79 3.91 10.62
N GLY A 67 -7.02 4.85 11.17
CA GLY A 67 -5.90 4.54 12.06
C GLY A 67 -4.63 4.10 11.35
N ILE A 68 -4.58 4.09 10.01
CA ILE A 68 -3.33 4.01 9.25
C ILE A 68 -3.06 5.40 8.66
N ASP A 69 -2.29 6.20 9.39
CA ASP A 69 -1.89 7.53 8.93
C ASP A 69 -0.61 7.47 8.09
N ALA A 70 -0.30 8.56 7.39
CA ALA A 70 0.90 8.67 6.54
C ALA A 70 2.22 8.44 7.32
N SER A 71 2.24 8.67 8.63
CA SER A 71 3.39 8.41 9.51
C SER A 71 3.42 7.00 10.11
N ASP A 72 2.36 6.22 9.91
CA ASP A 72 2.27 4.81 10.33
C ASP A 72 2.75 3.86 9.23
N VAL A 73 3.07 4.33 8.03
CA VAL A 73 3.47 3.47 6.92
C VAL A 73 4.97 3.50 6.64
N TRP A 74 5.52 2.34 6.31
CA TRP A 74 6.92 2.16 5.94
C TRP A 74 7.04 1.51 4.57
N PHE A 75 7.63 2.25 3.63
CA PHE A 75 7.88 1.80 2.27
C PHE A 75 9.25 1.15 2.11
N LYS A 76 9.27 -0.01 1.47
CA LYS A 76 10.50 -0.74 1.17
C LYS A 76 10.42 -1.39 -0.20
N ARG A 77 11.51 -1.30 -0.96
CA ARG A 77 11.68 -2.10 -2.16
C ARG A 77 12.21 -3.49 -1.81
N THR A 78 11.55 -4.53 -2.29
CA THR A 78 12.03 -5.93 -2.22
C THR A 78 12.02 -6.53 -3.63
N GLY A 79 13.19 -6.72 -4.23
CA GLY A 79 13.29 -7.16 -5.62
C GLY A 79 12.62 -6.16 -6.57
N ASN A 80 11.57 -6.62 -7.27
CA ASN A 80 10.73 -5.77 -8.13
C ASN A 80 9.44 -5.28 -7.47
N ASN A 81 9.20 -5.63 -6.20
CA ASN A 81 7.98 -5.28 -5.49
C ASN A 81 8.17 -4.03 -4.63
N LEU A 82 7.08 -3.30 -4.44
CA LEU A 82 6.96 -2.30 -3.38
C LEU A 82 6.24 -2.94 -2.19
N GLU A 83 6.83 -2.86 -1.01
CA GLU A 83 6.20 -3.23 0.26
C GLU A 83 5.81 -1.95 1.00
N LEU A 84 4.58 -1.92 1.53
CA LEU A 84 4.09 -0.96 2.50
C LEU A 84 3.78 -1.74 3.77
N SER A 85 4.55 -1.52 4.85
CA SER A 85 4.27 -2.10 6.17
C SER A 85 3.59 -1.08 7.07
N VAL A 86 2.63 -1.52 7.87
CA VAL A 86 2.02 -0.68 8.93
C VAL A 86 2.85 -0.85 10.20
N LEU A 87 3.40 0.26 10.69
CA LEU A 87 4.24 0.31 11.88
C LEU A 87 3.41 -0.04 13.12
N GLY A 88 3.90 -0.99 13.92
CA GLY A 88 3.22 -1.44 15.14
C GLY A 88 2.33 -2.67 14.95
N SER A 89 2.27 -3.22 13.74
CA SER A 89 1.53 -4.44 13.38
C SER A 89 2.37 -5.33 12.43
N ASP A 90 1.86 -6.52 12.14
CA ASP A 90 2.37 -7.38 11.07
C ASP A 90 1.69 -7.12 9.71
N ASP A 91 0.71 -6.20 9.69
CA ASP A 91 -0.05 -5.81 8.50
C ASP A 91 0.86 -5.20 7.41
N LYS A 92 0.71 -5.66 6.17
CA LYS A 92 1.56 -5.27 5.05
C LYS A 92 0.84 -5.44 3.71
N VAL A 93 1.01 -4.48 2.82
CA VAL A 93 0.65 -4.60 1.40
C VAL A 93 1.90 -4.78 0.55
N THR A 94 1.86 -5.72 -0.38
CA THR A 94 2.89 -5.91 -1.42
C THR A 94 2.31 -5.59 -2.78
N ILE A 95 2.76 -4.50 -3.41
CA ILE A 95 2.40 -4.20 -4.80
C ILE A 95 3.41 -4.90 -5.71
N SER A 96 2.91 -5.90 -6.42
CA SER A 96 3.70 -6.82 -7.22
C SER A 96 4.27 -6.13 -8.46
N ASN A 97 5.55 -6.36 -8.77
CA ASN A 97 6.20 -5.85 -9.97
C ASN A 97 6.20 -4.32 -10.16
N TRP A 98 5.96 -3.54 -9.10
CA TRP A 98 6.06 -2.07 -9.08
C TRP A 98 7.29 -1.56 -9.85
N TYR A 99 8.47 -2.11 -9.57
CA TYR A 99 9.73 -1.66 -10.18
C TYR A 99 10.04 -2.30 -11.55
N ALA A 100 9.14 -3.14 -12.08
CA ALA A 100 9.31 -3.76 -13.38
C ALA A 100 8.65 -2.95 -14.51
N SER A 101 7.51 -2.32 -14.25
CA SER A 101 6.76 -1.51 -15.21
C SER A 101 5.85 -0.53 -14.46
N ALA A 102 5.70 0.68 -14.99
CA ALA A 102 4.75 1.66 -14.47
C ALA A 102 3.28 1.21 -14.60
N SER A 103 3.00 0.24 -15.48
CA SER A 103 1.66 -0.39 -15.57
C SER A 103 1.31 -1.27 -14.38
N ASN A 104 2.25 -1.55 -13.48
CA ASN A 104 1.98 -2.31 -12.26
C ASN A 104 1.92 -1.38 -11.03
N HIS A 105 1.96 -0.07 -11.25
CA HIS A 105 1.83 0.88 -10.17
C HIS A 105 0.37 0.92 -9.69
N VAL A 106 0.22 1.31 -8.44
CA VAL A 106 -1.02 1.90 -7.95
C VAL A 106 -0.73 3.39 -7.84
N GLU A 107 -1.40 4.21 -8.66
CA GLU A 107 -1.01 5.60 -8.89
C GLU A 107 -1.13 6.48 -7.64
N THR A 108 -2.08 6.16 -6.77
CA THR A 108 -2.34 6.94 -5.56
C THR A 108 -2.48 6.05 -4.33
N ILE A 109 -1.80 6.41 -3.25
CA ILE A 109 -2.05 5.87 -1.91
C ILE A 109 -2.76 6.96 -1.11
N LYS A 110 -3.89 6.61 -0.49
CA LYS A 110 -4.76 7.57 0.20
C LYS A 110 -5.04 7.12 1.63
N THR A 111 -4.89 8.02 2.59
CA THR A 111 -5.27 7.80 4.00
C THR A 111 -6.70 8.22 4.27
N ALA A 112 -7.28 7.73 5.37
CA ALA A 112 -8.65 8.05 5.78
C ALA A 112 -8.90 9.55 6.01
N ASP A 113 -7.88 10.30 6.46
CA ASP A 113 -7.93 11.77 6.62
C ASP A 113 -7.84 12.54 5.30
N GLY A 114 -7.68 11.83 4.18
CA GLY A 114 -7.69 12.37 2.83
C GLY A 114 -6.33 12.75 2.27
N LYS A 115 -5.22 12.56 3.01
CA LYS A 115 -3.88 12.77 2.43
C LYS A 115 -3.63 11.78 1.30
N THR A 116 -2.88 12.23 0.31
CA THR A 116 -2.55 11.49 -0.89
C THR A 116 -1.05 11.45 -1.12
N LEU A 117 -0.56 10.28 -1.54
CA LEU A 117 0.80 10.07 -2.01
C LEU A 117 0.72 9.55 -3.44
N LEU A 118 1.33 10.28 -4.38
CA LEU A 118 1.40 9.83 -5.77
C LEU A 118 2.54 8.84 -5.97
N ASP A 119 2.40 7.91 -6.91
CA ASP A 119 3.43 6.95 -7.31
C ASP A 119 4.80 7.60 -7.59
N SER A 120 4.79 8.78 -8.22
CA SER A 120 5.95 9.60 -8.53
C SER A 120 6.72 10.08 -7.28
N GLN A 121 6.08 10.07 -6.11
CA GLN A 121 6.64 10.48 -4.82
C GLN A 121 7.06 9.28 -3.95
N VAL A 122 6.55 8.07 -4.23
CA VAL A 122 6.86 6.85 -3.47
C VAL A 122 8.38 6.60 -3.40
N GLN A 123 9.11 6.84 -4.49
CA GLN A 123 10.55 6.60 -4.51
C GLN A 123 11.32 7.49 -3.52
N ASN A 124 10.83 8.70 -3.23
CA ASN A 124 11.44 9.58 -2.23
C ASN A 124 11.35 8.97 -0.84
N LEU A 125 10.19 8.39 -0.49
CA LEU A 125 9.99 7.70 0.79
C LEU A 125 10.82 6.42 0.88
N VAL A 126 10.83 5.61 -0.17
CA VAL A 126 11.65 4.39 -0.21
C VAL A 126 13.13 4.70 0.00
N ASN A 127 13.65 5.75 -0.66
CA ASN A 127 15.05 6.17 -0.48
C ASN A 127 15.33 6.66 0.94
N ALA A 128 14.45 7.51 1.49
CA ALA A 128 14.59 8.02 2.84
C ALA A 128 14.56 6.89 3.87
N MET A 129 13.55 6.03 3.80
CA MET A 129 13.36 4.91 4.72
C MET A 129 14.48 3.88 4.64
N ALA A 130 14.99 3.57 3.44
CA ALA A 130 16.15 2.69 3.28
C ALA A 130 17.42 3.25 3.96
N ALA A 131 17.60 4.57 4.01
CA ALA A 131 18.75 5.21 4.65
C ALA A 131 18.75 5.07 6.18
N PHE A 132 17.61 4.78 6.81
CA PHE A 132 17.47 4.72 8.27
C PHE A 132 17.72 3.33 8.87
N ALA A 133 18.06 2.33 8.06
CA ALA A 133 17.99 0.90 8.36
C ALA A 133 16.56 0.50 8.81
N PRO A 134 15.93 -0.50 8.16
CA PRO A 134 14.57 -0.86 8.52
C PRO A 134 14.52 -1.31 9.99
N PRO A 135 13.48 -0.93 10.76
CA PRO A 135 13.16 -1.68 11.96
C PRO A 135 13.12 -3.16 11.58
N THR A 136 13.85 -4.00 12.31
CA THR A 136 13.83 -5.45 12.10
C THR A 136 12.36 -5.90 12.14
N ALA A 137 11.98 -6.93 11.37
CA ALA A 137 10.61 -7.46 11.44
C ALA A 137 10.23 -7.71 12.91
N GLY A 138 9.16 -7.05 13.39
CA GLY A 138 8.72 -7.08 14.79
C GLY A 138 9.39 -6.08 15.76
N ASN A 139 10.24 -5.16 15.29
CA ASN A 139 10.89 -4.15 16.14
C ASN A 139 10.44 -2.73 15.76
N SER A 140 9.18 -2.44 16.07
CA SER A 140 8.33 -1.37 15.52
C SER A 140 8.65 0.06 15.95
N ASN A 141 9.85 0.38 16.44
CA ASN A 141 10.13 1.70 17.03
C ASN A 141 11.31 2.42 16.38
N LEU A 142 10.98 3.42 15.56
CA LEU A 142 11.89 4.50 15.18
C LEU A 142 12.29 5.31 16.42
N THR A 143 13.55 5.71 16.53
CA THR A 143 13.95 6.69 17.55
C THR A 143 13.21 8.01 17.32
N PRO A 144 13.05 8.87 18.35
CA PRO A 144 12.45 10.19 18.18
C PRO A 144 13.11 11.02 17.06
N GLU A 145 14.44 10.91 16.90
CA GLU A 145 15.20 11.61 15.88
C GLU A 145 14.91 11.05 14.48
N GLN A 146 14.88 9.73 14.32
CA GLN A 146 14.53 9.09 13.04
C GLN A 146 13.10 9.45 12.64
N ARG A 147 12.18 9.45 13.61
CA ARG A 147 10.79 9.88 13.40
C ARG A 147 10.73 11.34 12.94
N ALA A 148 11.43 12.25 13.64
CA ALA A 148 11.46 13.65 13.26
C ALA A 148 12.03 13.88 11.86
N GLN A 149 13.04 13.10 11.45
CA GLN A 149 13.62 13.19 10.10
C GLN A 149 12.69 12.64 9.03
N LEU A 150 12.01 11.52 9.29
CA LEU A 150 11.04 10.94 8.37
C LEU A 150 9.78 11.78 8.22
N GLU A 151 9.30 12.42 9.30
CA GLU A 151 8.15 13.34 9.26
C GLU A 151 8.35 14.48 8.26
N VAL A 152 9.58 14.99 8.12
CA VAL A 152 9.88 16.03 7.12
C VAL A 152 9.69 15.50 5.70
N VAL A 153 10.12 14.26 5.43
CA VAL A 153 9.98 13.65 4.11
C VAL A 153 8.52 13.27 3.84
N ILE A 154 7.83 12.72 4.84
CA ILE A 154 6.41 12.38 4.77
C ILE A 154 5.59 13.64 4.47
N ALA A 155 5.76 14.72 5.24
CA ALA A 155 5.03 15.97 5.03
C ALA A 155 5.34 16.66 3.69
N ALA A 156 6.50 16.39 3.08
CA ALA A 156 6.85 16.93 1.76
C ALA A 156 6.24 16.14 0.59
N ASN A 157 5.87 14.87 0.81
CA ASN A 157 5.40 13.97 -0.23
C ASN A 157 3.91 13.65 -0.13
N TRP A 158 3.32 13.68 1.07
CA TRP A 158 1.88 13.50 1.27
C TRP A 158 1.15 14.86 1.25
N HIS A 159 0.10 14.99 0.45
CA HIS A 159 -0.69 16.23 0.23
C HIS A 159 -2.17 16.06 0.52
#